data_AF-A0A3C0BVL6-F1
#
_entry.id   AF-A0A3C0BVL6-F1
#
_cell.length_a   1.000
_cell.length_b   1.000
_cell.length_c   1.000
_cell.angle_alpha   90.00
_cell.angle_beta   90.00
_cell.angle_gamma   90.00
#
_symmetry.space_group_name_H-M   'P 1'
#
loop_
_entity.id
_entity.type
_entity.pdbx_description
1 polymer ?
#
loop_
_entity_poly.entity_id
_entity_poly.type
_entity_poly.pdbx_seq_one_letter_code
_entity_poly.pdbx_strand_id
1 'polypeptide(L)'
;LAAAFACSPGLADTVQPHDDNPAARDARHEGIGFWKAYTPQGFKGEFDNYDPIGLIGGALIKTDCSINWRDQDGKLYCFASGTSLVYFQDLPKANIRKASEAFERLTPPKPGS
;
A
#
# COMPACT_ATOMS: atom_id res chain seq x y z
N LEU A 1 51.42 4.28 -39.27
CA LEU A 1 49.99 4.62 -39.08
C LEU A 1 49.53 3.96 -37.79
N ALA A 2 49.41 4.73 -36.71
CA ALA A 2 48.95 4.25 -35.40
C ALA A 2 47.46 4.59 -35.25
N ALA A 3 46.62 3.58 -34.99
CA ALA A 3 45.21 3.77 -34.68
C ALA A 3 45.05 3.92 -33.17
N ALA A 4 44.56 5.08 -32.73
CA ALA A 4 44.25 5.35 -31.33
C ALA A 4 42.92 4.70 -30.94
N PHE A 5 42.92 3.89 -29.88
CA PHE A 5 41.72 3.44 -29.19
C PHE A 5 41.12 4.62 -28.42
N ALA A 6 39.93 5.07 -28.81
CA ALA A 6 39.13 6.00 -28.01
C ALA A 6 38.32 5.20 -26.99
N CYS A 7 38.57 5.40 -25.69
CA CYS A 7 37.64 5.00 -24.63
C CYS A 7 36.44 5.96 -24.64
N SER A 8 35.25 5.46 -24.98
CA SER A 8 34.01 6.20 -24.83
C SER A 8 33.67 6.37 -23.34
N PRO A 9 33.38 7.60 -22.86
CA PRO A 9 32.95 7.81 -21.49
C PRO A 9 31.45 7.53 -21.31
N GLY A 10 31.13 6.75 -20.27
CA GLY A 10 29.93 6.92 -19.43
C GLY A 10 28.57 6.51 -20.00
N LEU A 11 28.09 5.31 -19.63
CA LEU A 11 26.66 5.11 -19.39
C LEU A 11 26.32 5.75 -18.04
N ALA A 12 25.90 7.01 -18.06
CA ALA A 12 25.10 7.55 -16.97
C ALA A 12 23.67 7.05 -17.17
N ASP A 13 23.21 6.24 -16.23
CA ASP A 13 21.80 5.86 -16.07
C ASP A 13 20.96 7.14 -16.06
N THR A 14 20.23 7.39 -17.15
CA THR A 14 19.22 8.44 -17.17
C THR A 14 18.00 7.88 -16.45
N VAL A 15 17.95 8.09 -15.13
CA VAL A 15 16.67 8.07 -14.39
C VAL A 15 15.79 9.12 -15.07
N GLN A 16 14.87 8.68 -15.92
CA GLN A 16 13.89 9.57 -16.51
C GLN A 16 13.04 10.16 -15.37
N PRO A 17 12.86 11.49 -15.30
CA PRO A 17 11.90 12.08 -14.39
C PRO A 17 10.53 11.51 -14.71
N HIS A 18 9.90 10.91 -13.70
CA HIS A 18 8.55 10.38 -13.78
C HIS A 18 7.60 11.51 -14.19
N ASP A 19 6.85 11.33 -15.27
CA ASP A 19 6.00 12.34 -15.91
C ASP A 19 5.18 13.17 -14.91
N ASP A 20 5.35 14.50 -14.97
CA ASP A 20 4.58 15.51 -14.23
C ASP A 20 3.16 15.68 -14.80
N ASN A 21 2.43 14.58 -14.99
CA ASN A 21 1.05 14.64 -15.44
C ASN A 21 0.15 15.16 -14.29
N PRO A 22 -0.47 16.35 -14.41
CA PRO A 22 -1.33 16.91 -13.37
C PRO A 22 -2.54 16.01 -13.08
N ALA A 23 -3.10 15.33 -14.08
CA ALA A 23 -4.17 14.36 -13.86
C ALA A 23 -3.72 13.16 -13.01
N ALA A 24 -2.44 12.77 -13.10
CA ALA A 24 -1.86 11.75 -12.22
C ALA A 24 -1.58 12.28 -10.81
N ARG A 25 -1.41 13.60 -10.62
CA ARG A 25 -1.28 14.22 -9.29
C ARG A 25 -2.62 14.28 -8.59
N ASP A 26 -3.67 14.63 -9.33
CA ASP A 26 -5.05 14.68 -8.81
C ASP A 26 -5.56 13.27 -8.50
N ALA A 27 -5.32 12.28 -9.38
CA ALA A 27 -5.66 10.89 -9.09
C ALA A 27 -4.92 10.32 -7.85
N ARG A 28 -3.69 10.79 -7.58
CA ARG A 28 -2.93 10.46 -6.35
C ARG A 28 -3.54 11.13 -5.10
N HIS A 29 -4.17 12.29 -5.26
CA HIS A 29 -4.87 13.01 -4.18
C HIS A 29 -6.26 12.45 -3.89
N GLU A 30 -6.96 11.96 -4.92
CA GLU A 30 -8.32 11.44 -4.83
C GLU A 30 -8.37 9.96 -4.39
N GLY A 31 -7.22 9.26 -4.37
CA GLY A 31 -7.13 7.88 -3.86
C GLY A 31 -7.82 6.84 -4.75
N ILE A 32 -8.09 7.16 -6.01
CA ILE A 32 -8.76 6.28 -6.97
C ILE A 32 -7.69 5.61 -7.84
N GLY A 33 -7.27 4.39 -7.50
CA GLY A 33 -6.45 3.53 -8.37
C GLY A 33 -5.39 2.69 -7.66
N PHE A 34 -5.05 1.55 -8.28
CA PHE A 34 -3.95 0.64 -7.87
C PHE A 34 -2.59 1.27 -8.20
N TRP A 35 -2.16 2.28 -7.45
CA TRP A 35 -0.80 2.78 -7.54
C TRP A 35 -0.23 2.90 -6.14
N LYS A 36 1.09 2.68 -6.05
CA LYS A 36 1.94 2.87 -4.88
C LYS A 36 1.75 4.31 -4.38
N ALA A 37 0.69 4.55 -3.62
CA ALA A 37 0.39 5.83 -3.04
C ALA A 37 1.55 6.11 -2.09
N TYR A 38 2.30 7.19 -2.36
CA TYR A 38 3.29 7.66 -1.42
C TYR A 38 2.59 7.81 -0.06
N THR A 39 2.96 6.93 0.88
CA THR A 39 2.35 6.90 2.19
C THR A 39 3.38 7.52 3.14
N PRO A 40 3.15 8.76 3.60
CA PRO A 40 3.99 9.39 4.61
C PRO A 40 4.24 8.44 5.77
N GLN A 41 5.47 8.43 6.28
CA GLN A 41 5.81 7.62 7.45
C GLN A 41 4.93 8.05 8.63
N GLY A 42 4.30 7.08 9.31
CA GLY A 42 3.40 7.33 10.45
C GLY A 42 1.90 7.34 10.13
N PHE A 43 1.48 6.89 8.96
CA PHE A 43 0.06 6.71 8.65
C PHE A 43 -0.60 5.66 9.57
N LYS A 44 -1.78 6.01 10.10
CA LYS A 44 -2.67 5.11 10.84
C LYS A 44 -3.84 4.71 9.95
N GLY A 45 -3.73 3.55 9.31
CA GLY A 45 -4.83 2.83 8.72
C GLY A 45 -5.68 2.12 9.78
N GLU A 46 -6.86 1.66 9.35
CA GLU A 46 -7.74 0.84 10.18
C GLU A 46 -7.01 -0.43 10.66
N PHE A 47 -7.55 -1.02 11.73
CA PHE A 47 -7.02 -2.24 12.34
C PHE A 47 -5.54 -2.14 12.71
N ASP A 48 -5.09 -0.99 13.20
CA ASP A 48 -3.69 -0.77 13.58
C ASP A 48 -2.71 -1.20 12.45
N ASN A 49 -3.03 -0.86 11.19
CA ASN A 49 -2.23 -1.21 10.00
C ASN A 49 -2.03 -2.71 9.76
N TYR A 50 -2.84 -3.59 10.34
CA TYR A 50 -2.83 -5.01 10.00
C TYR A 50 -3.56 -5.26 8.68
N ASP A 51 -3.06 -6.21 7.89
CA ASP A 51 -3.69 -6.64 6.64
C ASP A 51 -5.10 -7.23 6.92
N PRO A 52 -6.18 -6.65 6.38
CA PRO A 52 -7.54 -7.15 6.59
C PRO A 52 -7.75 -8.60 6.16
N ILE A 53 -7.15 -9.05 5.06
CA ILE A 53 -7.28 -10.44 4.62
C ILE A 53 -6.44 -11.36 5.49
N GLY A 54 -5.27 -10.90 5.94
CA GLY A 54 -4.49 -11.57 6.97
C GLY A 54 -5.31 -11.80 8.23
N LEU A 55 -6.00 -10.77 8.71
CA LEU A 55 -6.88 -10.83 9.88
C LEU A 55 -8.00 -11.87 9.69
N ILE A 56 -8.72 -11.82 8.56
CA ILE A 56 -9.76 -12.80 8.23
C ILE A 56 -9.19 -14.23 8.24
N GLY A 57 -7.96 -14.42 7.76
CA GLY A 57 -7.22 -15.68 7.80
C GLY A 57 -6.67 -16.06 9.18
N GLY A 58 -6.85 -15.24 10.22
CA GLY A 58 -6.38 -15.51 11.57
C GLY A 58 -4.96 -15.02 11.88
N ALA A 59 -4.39 -14.15 11.06
CA ALA A 59 -3.01 -13.69 11.16
C ALA A 59 -2.88 -12.17 11.39
N LEU A 60 -2.03 -11.78 12.33
CA LEU A 60 -1.66 -10.38 12.59
C LEU A 60 -0.47 -9.98 11.69
N ILE A 61 -0.75 -9.66 10.43
CA ILE A 61 0.29 -9.25 9.45
C ILE A 61 0.42 -7.72 9.46
N LYS A 62 1.43 -7.20 10.16
CA LYS A 62 1.67 -5.75 10.25
C LYS A 62 2.17 -5.23 8.91
N THR A 63 1.59 -4.12 8.44
CA THR A 63 1.95 -3.51 7.16
C THR A 63 2.59 -2.13 7.36
N ASP A 64 3.38 -1.71 6.36
CA ASP A 64 3.90 -0.35 6.26
C ASP A 64 2.95 0.60 5.51
N CYS A 65 1.74 0.13 5.16
CA CYS A 65 0.72 0.83 4.38
C CYS A 65 1.16 1.28 2.97
N SER A 66 2.26 0.76 2.43
CA SER A 66 2.72 1.06 1.05
C SER A 66 1.73 0.61 -0.04
N ILE A 67 0.91 -0.38 0.27
CA ILE A 67 -0.27 -0.79 -0.50
C ILE A 67 -1.48 -0.48 0.37
N ASN A 68 -2.32 0.43 -0.10
CA ASN A 68 -3.49 0.86 0.64
C ASN A 68 -4.68 1.13 -0.29
N TRP A 69 -5.87 1.17 0.31
CA TRP A 69 -7.11 1.52 -0.36
C TRP A 69 -8.01 2.30 0.59
N ARG A 70 -8.70 3.30 0.05
CA ARG A 70 -9.66 4.10 0.79
C ARG A 70 -11.08 3.70 0.42
N ASP A 71 -11.88 3.44 1.43
CA ASP A 71 -13.32 3.28 1.25
C ASP A 71 -13.99 4.63 0.97
N GLN A 72 -15.22 4.59 0.48
CA GLN A 72 -16.06 5.77 0.23
C GLN A 72 -16.26 6.62 1.50
N ASP A 73 -16.19 6.00 2.67
CA ASP A 73 -16.27 6.65 3.99
C ASP A 73 -14.94 7.32 4.42
N GLY A 74 -13.93 7.31 3.56
CA GLY A 74 -12.60 7.90 3.81
C GLY A 74 -11.66 7.04 4.66
N LYS A 75 -12.14 5.89 5.16
CA LYS A 75 -11.36 4.92 5.92
C LYS A 75 -10.26 4.30 5.06
N LEU A 76 -9.05 4.20 5.62
CA LEU A 76 -7.88 3.67 4.93
C LEU A 76 -7.57 2.26 5.42
N TYR A 77 -7.43 1.33 4.49
CA TYR A 77 -7.03 -0.05 4.76
C TYR A 77 -5.66 -0.31 4.16
N CYS A 78 -4.80 -1.02 4.89
CA CYS A 78 -3.42 -1.31 4.49
C CYS A 78 -3.25 -2.79 4.20
N PHE A 79 -2.49 -3.15 3.17
CA PHE A 79 -2.40 -4.52 2.66
C PHE A 79 -0.94 -4.97 2.57
N ALA A 80 -0.67 -6.23 2.93
CA ALA A 80 0.67 -6.79 2.83
C ALA A 80 1.04 -7.16 1.38
N SER A 81 0.06 -7.25 0.48
CA SER A 81 0.27 -7.57 -0.93
C SER A 81 -0.85 -7.02 -1.82
N GLY A 82 -0.57 -6.88 -3.12
CA GLY A 82 -1.58 -6.53 -4.11
C GLY A 82 -2.70 -7.57 -4.22
N THR A 83 -2.40 -8.86 -4.03
CA THR A 83 -3.41 -9.93 -4.03
C THR A 83 -4.41 -9.76 -2.90
N SER A 84 -3.93 -9.44 -1.69
CA SER A 84 -4.79 -9.16 -0.54
C SER A 84 -5.72 -7.98 -0.84
N LEU A 85 -5.19 -6.91 -1.43
CA LEU A 85 -5.97 -5.74 -1.85
C LEU A 85 -7.06 -6.10 -2.87
N VAL A 86 -6.74 -6.87 -3.92
CA VAL A 86 -7.72 -7.28 -4.94
C VAL A 86 -8.83 -8.12 -4.31
N TYR A 87 -8.47 -9.15 -3.55
CA TYR A 87 -9.44 -10.03 -2.89
C TYR A 87 -10.33 -9.25 -1.89
N PHE A 88 -9.76 -8.26 -1.21
CA PHE A 88 -10.52 -7.40 -0.32
C PHE A 88 -11.59 -6.59 -1.07
N GLN A 89 -11.23 -6.01 -2.22
CA GLN A 89 -12.09 -5.17 -3.04
C GLN A 89 -13.21 -5.93 -3.78
N ASP A 90 -13.15 -7.26 -3.89
CA ASP A 90 -14.25 -8.04 -4.47
C ASP A 90 -15.54 -7.91 -3.64
N LEU A 91 -15.41 -7.85 -2.30
CA LEU A 91 -16.53 -7.74 -1.36
C LEU A 91 -16.17 -6.84 -0.15
N PRO A 92 -15.91 -5.54 -0.37
CA PRO A 92 -15.26 -4.68 0.64
C PRO A 92 -16.09 -4.58 1.91
N LYS A 93 -17.41 -4.35 1.81
CA LYS A 93 -18.30 -4.28 2.98
C LYS A 93 -18.32 -5.57 3.80
N ALA A 94 -18.26 -6.74 3.15
CA ALA A 94 -18.24 -8.02 3.84
C ALA A 94 -16.87 -8.27 4.50
N ASN A 95 -15.80 -7.94 3.79
CA ASN A 95 -14.43 -8.12 4.26
C ASN A 95 -14.10 -7.16 5.41
N ILE A 96 -14.59 -5.91 5.40
CA ILE A 96 -14.47 -4.96 6.51
C ILE A 96 -15.08 -5.54 7.79
N ARG A 97 -16.32 -6.06 7.72
CA ARG A 97 -16.98 -6.67 8.89
C ARG A 97 -16.18 -7.85 9.43
N LYS A 98 -15.81 -8.80 8.56
CA LYS A 98 -15.03 -9.99 8.96
C LYS A 98 -13.67 -9.62 9.53
N ALA A 99 -12.98 -8.63 8.96
CA ALA A 99 -11.70 -8.16 9.47
C ALA A 99 -11.85 -7.49 10.84
N SER A 100 -12.93 -6.72 11.08
CA SER A 100 -13.23 -6.15 12.39
C SER A 100 -13.43 -7.22 13.46
N GLU A 101 -14.27 -8.22 13.17
CA GLU A 101 -14.52 -9.37 14.07
C GLU A 101 -13.22 -10.14 14.35
N ALA A 102 -12.40 -10.35 13.31
CA ALA A 102 -11.13 -11.04 13.46
C ALA A 102 -10.12 -10.22 14.27
N PHE A 103 -10.08 -8.89 14.08
CA PHE A 103 -9.19 -8.01 14.81
C PHE A 103 -9.49 -8.05 16.31
N GLU A 104 -10.75 -7.87 16.70
CA GLU A 104 -11.18 -7.95 18.11
C GLU A 104 -10.80 -9.30 18.75
N ARG A 105 -10.97 -10.40 18.01
CA ARG A 105 -10.61 -11.74 18.47
C ARG A 105 -9.10 -11.94 18.61
N LEU A 106 -8.30 -11.39 17.71
CA LEU A 106 -6.84 -11.59 17.66
C LEU A 106 -6.08 -10.59 18.54
N THR A 107 -6.68 -9.44 18.87
CA THR A 107 -6.11 -8.43 19.75
C THR A 107 -6.95 -8.26 21.01
N PRO A 108 -7.02 -9.28 21.89
CA PRO A 108 -7.73 -9.13 23.15
C PRO A 108 -7.09 -8.03 24.00
N PRO A 109 -7.90 -7.27 24.77
CA PRO A 109 -7.37 -6.24 25.66
C PRO A 109 -6.37 -6.85 26.64
N LYS A 110 -5.30 -6.10 26.95
CA LYS A 110 -4.42 -6.48 28.06
C LYS A 110 -5.27 -6.56 29.33
N PRO A 111 -5.20 -7.65 30.12
CA PRO A 111 -5.85 -7.68 31.42
C PRO A 111 -5.31 -6.53 32.28
N GLY A 112 -6.18 -5.59 32.67
CA GLY A 112 -5.88 -4.54 33.65
C GLY A 112 -5.31 -3.21 33.11
N SER A 113 -5.70 -2.75 31.92
CA SER A 113 -5.51 -1.35 31.50
C SER A 113 -6.74 -0.49 31.76
#